data_AF-X1BN22-F1
#
_entry.id   AF-X1BN22-F1
#
_cell.length_a   1.000
_cell.length_b   1.000
_cell.length_c   1.000
_cell.angle_alpha   90.00
_cell.angle_beta   90.00
_cell.angle_gamma   90.00
#
_symmetry.space_group_name_H-M   'P 1'
#
loop_
_entity.id
_entity.type
_entity.pdbx_description
1 polymer ?
#
loop_
_entity_poly.entity_id
_entity_poly.type
_entity_poly.pdbx_seq_one_letter_code
_entity_poly.pdbx_strand_id
1 'polypeptide(L)'
;AFNKETDHSVTHFNPLVPQSASMPLCLDDREVRLRLATLPAHDGFDLVMRILAVADEQVPSLKTLGYSEPQISLLKNLSRLPHGAVILSGPTGSGKTTTLASCMQLISANRKLYTIEDPVEKVVQTPK
;
A
#
# COMPACT_ATOMS: atom_id res chain seq x y z
N ALA A 1 9.87 -6.98 2.40
CA ALA A 1 10.44 -7.69 1.25
C ALA A 1 10.95 -6.63 0.26
N PHE A 2 12.21 -6.73 -0.15
CA PHE A 2 12.72 -5.94 -1.27
C PHE A 2 11.93 -6.34 -2.52
N ASN A 3 11.16 -5.43 -3.10
CA ASN A 3 10.59 -5.64 -4.43
C ASN A 3 11.75 -5.56 -5.43
N LYS A 4 12.41 -6.71 -5.62
CA LYS A 4 13.43 -6.93 -6.67
C LYS A 4 12.82 -6.98 -8.08
N GLU A 5 11.50 -6.95 -8.21
CA GLU A 5 10.80 -7.14 -9.50
C GLU A 5 10.77 -5.89 -10.39
N THR A 6 11.08 -4.69 -9.88
CA THR A 6 11.14 -3.47 -10.70
C THR A 6 12.53 -2.83 -10.74
N ASP A 7 13.55 -3.53 -10.28
CA ASP A 7 14.93 -3.05 -10.36
C ASP A 7 15.47 -3.28 -11.78
N HIS A 8 14.97 -2.50 -12.74
CA HIS A 8 15.68 -2.22 -14.00
C HIS A 8 16.80 -1.20 -13.76
N SER A 9 17.46 -1.22 -12.60
CA SER A 9 18.73 -0.51 -12.46
C SER A 9 19.74 -1.19 -13.38
N VAL A 10 19.86 -0.68 -14.59
CA VAL A 10 21.20 -0.41 -15.10
C VAL A 10 21.94 0.27 -13.95
N THR A 11 23.16 -0.18 -13.64
CA THR A 11 23.96 0.28 -12.50
C THR A 11 24.19 1.80 -12.45
N HIS A 12 23.71 2.54 -13.45
CA HIS A 12 23.84 3.98 -13.66
C HIS A 12 22.56 4.55 -14.24
N PHE A 13 22.20 5.76 -13.80
CA PHE A 13 21.08 6.53 -14.34
C PHE A 13 21.31 6.88 -15.83
N ASN A 14 20.32 6.63 -16.68
CA ASN A 14 20.33 6.99 -18.10
C ASN A 14 19.19 7.97 -18.48
N PRO A 15 19.46 9.28 -18.68
CA PRO A 15 18.42 10.28 -18.96
C PRO A 15 17.68 10.07 -20.30
N LEU A 16 18.20 9.20 -21.18
CA LEU A 16 17.64 8.94 -22.51
C LEU A 16 16.58 7.82 -22.50
N VAL A 17 16.33 7.17 -21.37
CA VAL A 17 15.30 6.12 -21.26
C VAL A 17 14.40 6.34 -20.05
N PRO A 18 13.11 5.93 -20.12
CA PRO A 18 12.26 5.87 -18.94
C PRO A 18 12.86 4.97 -17.87
N GLN A 19 12.92 5.45 -16.63
CA GLN A 19 13.40 4.67 -15.50
C GLN A 19 12.45 4.86 -14.32
N SER A 20 12.36 3.85 -13.47
CA SER A 20 11.61 3.91 -12.22
C SER A 20 12.38 3.18 -11.14
N ALA A 21 12.38 3.74 -9.93
CA ALA A 21 12.98 3.07 -8.77
C ALA A 21 12.14 3.33 -7.51
N SER A 22 12.28 2.41 -6.56
CA SER A 22 11.70 2.53 -5.21
C SER A 22 12.77 2.17 -4.19
N MET A 23 13.17 3.13 -3.37
CA MET A 23 14.23 2.93 -2.37
C MET A 23 13.78 3.34 -0.97
N PRO A 24 14.15 2.60 0.08
CA PRO A 24 14.03 3.08 1.46
C PRO A 24 15.07 4.18 1.70
N LEU A 25 14.69 5.21 2.45
CA LEU A 25 15.53 6.33 2.83
C LEU A 25 15.21 6.72 4.28
N CYS A 26 16.20 7.19 5.03
CA CYS A 26 15.99 7.81 6.33
C CYS A 26 16.17 9.33 6.17
N LEU A 27 15.12 10.10 6.45
CA LEU A 27 15.12 11.57 6.41
C LEU A 27 14.72 12.09 7.79
N ASP A 28 15.58 12.86 8.44
CA ASP A 28 15.33 13.44 9.77
C ASP A 28 14.78 12.40 10.78
N ASP A 29 15.46 11.25 10.89
CA ASP A 29 15.09 10.09 11.72
C ASP A 29 13.73 9.44 11.37
N ARG A 30 13.17 9.73 10.20
CA ARG A 30 11.95 9.09 9.68
C ARG A 30 12.27 8.16 8.54
N GLU A 31 11.81 6.91 8.65
CA GLU A 31 11.83 5.99 7.53
C GLU A 31 10.80 6.44 6.48
N VAL A 32 11.26 6.61 5.25
CA VAL A 32 10.43 6.90 4.09
C VAL A 32 10.78 5.97 2.94
N ARG A 33 9.82 5.73 2.06
CA ARG A 33 10.03 5.06 0.78
C ARG A 33 9.91 6.11 -0.32
N LEU A 34 11.04 6.43 -0.93
CA LEU A 34 11.08 7.31 -2.09
C LEU A 34 10.77 6.48 -3.34
N ARG A 35 9.76 6.89 -4.08
CA ARG A 35 9.54 6.43 -5.46
C ARG A 35 9.93 7.53 -6.42
N LEU A 36 10.71 7.16 -7.42
CA LEU A 36 11.16 8.06 -8.48
C LEU A 36 10.84 7.46 -9.83
N ALA A 37 10.44 8.32 -10.76
CA ALA A 37 10.22 7.97 -12.16
C ALA A 37 10.77 9.10 -13.04
N THR A 38 11.56 8.74 -14.05
CA THR A 38 12.10 9.70 -15.02
C THR A 38 11.63 9.39 -16.43
N LEU A 39 11.47 10.45 -17.23
CA LEU A 39 11.12 10.37 -18.65
C LEU A 39 12.05 11.29 -19.46
N PRO A 40 12.54 10.88 -20.65
CA PRO A 40 13.32 11.76 -21.52
C PRO A 40 12.51 12.98 -21.96
N ALA A 41 13.14 14.15 -21.97
CA ALA A 41 12.56 15.43 -22.37
C ALA A 41 13.50 16.18 -23.35
N HIS A 42 13.00 17.23 -24.01
CA HIS A 42 13.73 17.96 -25.06
C HIS A 42 15.14 18.42 -24.62
N ASP A 43 15.28 18.91 -23.38
CA ASP A 43 16.54 19.39 -22.80
C ASP A 43 16.96 18.62 -21.53
N GLY A 44 16.74 17.30 -21.52
CA GLY A 44 17.16 16.44 -20.41
C GLY A 44 16.11 15.39 -20.05
N PHE A 45 15.61 15.44 -18.82
CA PHE A 45 14.60 14.51 -18.33
C PHE A 45 13.63 15.20 -17.35
N ASP A 46 12.38 14.73 -17.36
CA ASP A 46 11.43 15.01 -16.30
C ASP A 46 11.61 14.00 -15.17
N LEU A 47 11.44 14.45 -13.92
CA LEU A 47 11.49 13.60 -12.73
C LEU A 47 10.24 13.81 -11.88
N VAL A 48 9.55 12.73 -11.56
CA VAL A 48 8.51 12.71 -10.54
C VAL A 48 9.03 11.96 -9.33
N MET A 49 9.02 12.62 -8.18
CA MET A 49 9.33 12.01 -6.89
C MET A 49 8.09 11.96 -6.01
N ARG A 50 7.85 10.80 -5.41
CA ARG A 50 6.82 10.60 -4.39
C ARG A 50 7.49 10.09 -3.11
N ILE A 51 7.34 10.87 -2.05
CA ILE A 51 7.79 10.50 -0.71
C ILE A 51 6.60 9.81 -0.02
N LEU A 52 6.76 8.53 0.27
CA LEU A 52 5.80 7.78 1.07
C LEU A 52 6.40 7.64 2.47
N ALA A 53 5.77 8.21 3.49
CA ALA A 53 6.16 7.91 4.85
C ALA A 53 6.05 6.39 5.06
N VAL A 54 7.11 5.74 5.55
CA VAL A 54 7.01 4.40 6.11
C VAL A 54 6.41 4.61 7.48
N ALA A 55 5.11 4.86 7.49
CA ALA A 55 4.41 5.13 8.71
C ALA A 55 4.30 3.81 9.48
N ASP A 56 4.75 3.82 10.72
CA ASP A 56 4.33 2.89 11.79
C ASP A 56 2.84 3.13 12.17
N GLU A 57 2.05 3.62 11.21
CA GLU A 57 0.66 3.98 11.40
C GLU A 57 -0.14 2.69 11.58
N GLN A 58 -0.62 2.52 12.81
CA GLN A 58 -1.69 1.60 13.08
C GLN A 58 -2.78 1.76 12.04
N VAL A 59 -3.13 0.64 11.40
CA VAL A 59 -4.25 0.62 10.46
C VAL A 59 -5.49 1.17 11.17
N PRO A 60 -6.15 2.20 10.60
CA PRO A 60 -7.23 2.91 11.28
C PRO A 60 -8.42 1.98 11.52
N SER A 61 -9.18 2.24 12.58
CA SER A 61 -10.43 1.50 12.79
C SER A 61 -11.47 1.88 11.73
N LEU A 62 -12.37 0.96 11.39
CA LEU A 62 -13.51 1.26 10.50
C LEU A 62 -14.35 2.45 11.01
N LYS A 63 -14.45 2.63 12.32
CA LYS A 63 -15.13 3.77 12.93
C LYS A 63 -14.44 5.10 12.62
N THR A 64 -13.10 5.12 12.70
CA THR A 64 -12.28 6.29 12.35
C THR A 64 -12.37 6.60 10.85
N LEU A 65 -12.57 5.60 10.01
CA LEU A 65 -12.83 5.77 8.58
C LEU A 65 -14.25 6.26 8.25
N GLY A 66 -15.11 6.45 9.26
CA GLY A 66 -16.46 6.98 9.09
C GLY A 66 -17.55 5.92 8.81
N TYR A 67 -17.25 4.63 8.98
CA TYR A 67 -18.29 3.61 8.89
C TYR A 67 -19.26 3.72 10.08
N SER A 68 -20.55 3.61 9.78
CA SER A 68 -21.60 3.52 10.81
C SER A 68 -21.59 2.16 11.50
N GLU A 69 -22.10 2.10 12.74
CA GLU A 69 -22.16 0.84 13.51
C GLU A 69 -22.89 -0.31 12.77
N PRO A 70 -24.00 -0.07 12.03
CA PRO A 70 -24.60 -1.12 11.19
C PRO A 70 -23.67 -1.65 10.10
N GLN A 71 -22.90 -0.78 9.43
CA GLN A 71 -21.96 -1.18 8.38
C GLN A 71 -20.76 -1.94 8.98
N ILE A 72 -20.27 -1.51 10.13
CA ILE A 72 -19.20 -2.22 10.86
C ILE A 72 -19.67 -3.62 11.25
N SER A 73 -20.91 -3.73 11.76
CA SER A 73 -21.51 -5.01 12.14
C SER A 73 -21.67 -5.94 10.94
N LEU A 74 -22.09 -5.40 9.79
CA LEU A 74 -22.16 -6.15 8.54
C LEU A 74 -20.78 -6.70 8.13
N LEU A 75 -19.74 -5.86 8.12
CA LEU A 75 -18.38 -6.27 7.76
C LEU A 75 -17.81 -7.32 8.74
N LYS A 76 -18.08 -7.19 10.04
CA LYS A 76 -17.72 -8.19 11.06
C LYS A 76 -18.43 -9.53 10.85
N ASN A 77 -19.68 -9.51 10.39
CA ASN A 77 -20.41 -10.74 10.09
C ASN A 77 -19.85 -11.40 8.82
N LEU A 78 -19.59 -10.61 7.77
CA LEU A 78 -18.98 -11.10 6.53
C LEU A 78 -17.58 -11.70 6.78
N SER A 79 -16.77 -11.11 7.67
CA SER A 79 -15.44 -11.64 7.99
C SER A 79 -15.46 -13.02 8.66
N ARG A 80 -16.58 -13.43 9.24
CA ARG A 80 -16.76 -14.74 9.90
C ARG A 80 -17.25 -15.83 8.96
N LEU A 81 -17.74 -15.49 7.78
CA LEU A 81 -18.19 -16.49 6.82
C LEU A 81 -17.00 -17.34 6.34
N PRO A 82 -17.18 -18.66 6.17
CA PRO A 82 -16.09 -19.56 5.78
C PRO A 82 -15.59 -19.29 4.37
N HIS A 83 -16.48 -18.83 3.48
CA HIS A 83 -16.18 -18.52 2.09
C HIS A 83 -17.12 -17.42 1.57
N GLY A 84 -16.64 -16.64 0.62
CA GLY A 84 -17.37 -15.54 -0.01
C GLY A 84 -16.41 -14.53 -0.63
N ALA A 85 -16.96 -13.57 -1.37
CA ALA A 85 -16.19 -12.48 -1.97
C ALA A 85 -16.71 -11.13 -1.48
N VAL A 86 -15.80 -10.25 -1.09
CA VAL A 86 -16.09 -8.84 -0.78
C VAL A 86 -15.34 -7.98 -1.78
N ILE A 87 -16.06 -7.14 -2.51
CA ILE A 87 -15.49 -6.29 -3.56
C ILE A 87 -15.59 -4.83 -3.11
N LEU A 88 -14.44 -4.16 -3.06
CA LEU A 88 -14.33 -2.73 -2.81
C LEU A 88 -14.11 -2.02 -4.15
N SER A 89 -15.04 -1.16 -4.54
CA SER A 89 -14.98 -0.40 -5.79
C SER A 89 -14.98 1.12 -5.54
N GLY A 90 -14.38 1.87 -6.46
CA GLY A 90 -14.22 3.33 -6.37
C GLY A 90 -12.98 3.82 -7.14
N PRO A 91 -12.90 5.12 -7.47
CA PRO A 91 -11.77 5.70 -8.22
C PRO A 91 -10.46 5.67 -7.41
N THR A 92 -9.32 5.94 -8.06
CA THR A 92 -8.03 6.09 -7.39
C THR A 92 -8.10 7.14 -6.28
N GLY A 93 -7.51 6.87 -5.11
CA GLY A 93 -7.55 7.77 -3.97
C GLY A 93 -8.81 7.71 -3.10
N SER A 94 -9.80 6.87 -3.42
CA SER A 94 -11.05 6.75 -2.65
C SER A 94 -10.95 5.96 -1.33
N GLY A 95 -9.74 5.63 -0.87
CA GLY A 95 -9.53 4.91 0.41
C GLY A 95 -9.73 3.38 0.38
N LYS A 96 -9.87 2.74 -0.79
CA LYS A 96 -10.10 1.29 -0.90
C LYS A 96 -9.05 0.45 -0.16
N THR A 97 -7.76 0.72 -0.39
CA THR A 97 -6.66 0.01 0.27
C THR A 97 -6.72 0.18 1.78
N THR A 98 -7.02 1.40 2.25
CA THR A 98 -7.16 1.72 3.68
C THR A 98 -8.33 0.95 4.32
N THR A 99 -9.49 0.90 3.65
CA THR A 99 -10.63 0.09 4.10
C THR A 99 -10.27 -1.39 4.14
N LEU A 100 -9.63 -1.92 3.10
CA LEU A 100 -9.26 -3.33 3.03
C LEU A 100 -8.33 -3.72 4.19
N ALA A 101 -7.30 -2.92 4.44
CA ALA A 101 -6.42 -3.10 5.59
C ALA A 101 -7.18 -3.12 6.92
N SER A 102 -8.15 -2.22 7.09
CA SER A 102 -8.99 -2.15 8.30
C SER A 102 -9.88 -3.38 8.45
N CYS A 103 -10.42 -3.91 7.35
CA CYS A 103 -11.17 -5.16 7.34
C CYS A 103 -10.31 -6.39 7.67
N MET A 104 -9.03 -6.40 7.28
CA MET A 104 -8.11 -7.50 7.62
C MET A 104 -7.92 -7.65 9.13
N GLN A 105 -8.02 -6.57 9.90
CA GLN A 105 -7.98 -6.63 11.38
C GLN A 105 -9.19 -7.36 11.98
N LEU A 106 -10.29 -7.55 11.23
CA LEU A 106 -11.48 -8.29 11.67
C LEU A 106 -11.32 -9.81 11.51
N ILE A 107 -10.24 -10.27 10.86
CA ILE A 107 -9.99 -11.69 10.62
C ILE A 107 -9.41 -12.31 11.90
N SER A 108 -10.00 -13.42 12.34
CA SER A 108 -9.58 -14.15 13.52
C SER A 108 -8.15 -14.71 13.38
N ALA A 109 -7.39 -14.68 14.48
CA ALA A 109 -5.99 -15.14 14.53
C ALA A 109 -5.79 -16.62 14.16
N ASN A 110 -6.84 -17.44 14.24
CA ASN A 110 -6.81 -18.85 13.86
C ASN A 110 -6.92 -19.09 12.33
N ARG A 111 -6.95 -18.03 11.51
CA ARG A 111 -7.01 -18.11 10.04
C ARG A 111 -5.70 -17.62 9.43
N LYS A 112 -5.24 -18.30 8.38
CA LYS A 112 -4.13 -17.82 7.55
C LYS A 112 -4.65 -16.78 6.55
N LEU A 113 -3.93 -15.67 6.44
CA LEU A 113 -4.22 -14.57 5.51
C LEU A 113 -3.08 -14.45 4.50
N TYR A 114 -3.44 -14.39 3.23
CA TYR A 114 -2.51 -14.16 2.13
C TYR A 114 -2.97 -12.92 1.36
N THR A 115 -2.02 -12.05 0.99
CA THR A 115 -2.29 -10.89 0.14
C THR A 115 -1.43 -10.98 -1.12
N ILE A 116 -1.98 -10.46 -2.22
CA ILE A 116 -1.27 -10.26 -3.48
C ILE A 116 -1.50 -8.79 -3.82
N GLU A 117 -0.41 -8.03 -3.88
CA GLU A 117 -0.42 -6.58 -4.05
C GLU A 117 0.66 -6.19 -5.06
N ASP A 118 0.37 -5.17 -5.87
CA ASP A 118 1.31 -4.60 -6.84
C ASP A 118 1.34 -3.07 -6.72
N PRO A 119 2.30 -2.49 -5.96
CA PRO A 119 3.18 -3.10 -4.97
C PRO A 119 2.57 -3.09 -3.56
N VAL A 120 3.19 -3.82 -2.62
CA VAL A 120 2.79 -3.80 -1.20
C VAL A 120 2.90 -2.39 -0.61
N GLU A 121 1.79 -1.86 -0.08
CA GLU A 121 1.73 -0.50 0.47
C GLU A 121 1.99 -0.46 1.98
N LYS A 122 1.37 -1.38 2.76
CA LYS A 122 1.47 -1.41 4.23
C LYS A 122 1.60 -2.85 4.73
N VAL A 123 2.38 -3.05 5.79
CA VAL A 123 2.43 -4.34 6.48
C VAL A 123 1.34 -4.36 7.55
N VAL A 124 0.31 -5.16 7.33
CA VAL A 124 -0.78 -5.32 8.31
C VAL A 124 -0.40 -6.43 9.29
N GLN A 125 -0.21 -6.09 10.56
CA GLN A 125 -0.05 -7.08 11.62
C GLN A 125 -1.43 -7.60 12.03
N THR A 126 -1.67 -8.91 11.87
CA THR A 126 -2.87 -9.55 12.41
C THR A 126 -2.70 -9.82 13.91
N PRO A 127 -3.78 -9.76 14.70
CA PRO A 127 -3.75 -10.17 16.10
C PRO A 127 -3.19 -11.60 16.23
N LYS A 128 -2.35 -11.84 17.23
CA LYS A 128 -1.87 -13.19 17.59
C LYS A 128 -2.96 -14.00 18.28
#